data_AF-A0A7L4YL05-F1
#
_entry.id   AF-A0A7L4YL05-F1
#
_cell.length_a   1.000
_cell.length_b   1.000
_cell.length_c   1.000
_cell.angle_alpha   90.00
_cell.angle_beta   90.00
_cell.angle_gamma   90.00
#
_symmetry.space_group_name_H-M   'P 1'
#
loop_
_entity.id
_entity.type
_entity.pdbx_description
1 polymer ?
#
loop_
_entity_poly.entity_id
_entity_poly.type
_entity_poly.pdbx_seq_one_letter_code
_entity_poly.pdbx_strand_id
1 'polypeptide(L)' 'MGKYVKKTSRRRYDERHFSIRAVHREPPDLHKLSEMLIRLTLQEIGESRASRRAEEVPETYREPTPAETRNEHRPPQA' A
#
# COMPACT_ATOMS: atom_id res chain seq x y z
N MET A 1 -10.33 69.26 0.51
CA MET A 1 -9.45 68.08 0.68
C MET A 1 -9.82 67.04 -0.38
N GLY A 2 -8.92 66.79 -1.34
CA GLY A 2 -9.18 65.85 -2.45
C GLY A 2 -9.11 64.39 -1.98
N LYS A 3 -10.13 63.60 -2.31
CA LYS A 3 -10.15 62.16 -2.02
C LYS A 3 -9.12 61.45 -2.90
N TYR A 4 -8.30 60.60 -2.29
CA TYR A 4 -7.31 59.79 -2.99
C TYR A 4 -7.97 58.84 -4.01
N VAL A 5 -7.55 58.92 -5.28
CA VAL A 5 -8.02 58.05 -6.36
C VAL A 5 -6.90 57.07 -6.73
N LYS A 6 -7.15 55.76 -6.58
CA LYS A 6 -6.17 54.70 -6.87
C LYS A 6 -5.84 54.63 -8.35
N LYS A 7 -4.55 54.74 -8.69
CA LYS A 7 -4.00 54.63 -10.05
C LYS A 7 -3.52 53.23 -10.44
N THR A 8 -3.66 52.24 -9.55
CA THR A 8 -3.25 50.85 -9.79
C THR A 8 -4.33 49.88 -9.33
N SER A 9 -4.48 48.78 -10.05
CA SER A 9 -5.37 47.67 -9.69
C SER A 9 -4.86 46.85 -8.49
N ARG A 10 -3.65 47.16 -7.98
CA ARG A 10 -3.07 46.48 -6.81
C ARG A 10 -3.84 46.84 -5.53
N ARG A 11 -4.50 45.84 -4.94
CA ARG A 11 -5.17 45.98 -3.63
C ARG A 11 -4.18 45.88 -2.47
N ARG A 12 -4.31 46.81 -1.51
CA ARG A 12 -3.60 46.74 -0.23
C ARG A 12 -4.07 45.52 0.54
N TYR A 13 -3.21 44.97 1.39
CA TYR A 13 -3.52 43.74 2.11
C TYR A 13 -4.80 43.86 2.94
N ASP A 14 -4.99 45.00 3.59
CA ASP A 14 -6.15 45.32 4.45
C ASP A 14 -7.48 45.43 3.69
N GLU A 15 -7.43 45.54 2.36
CA GLU A 15 -8.60 45.55 1.47
C GLU A 15 -8.88 44.19 0.82
N ARG A 16 -8.05 43.17 1.12
CA ARG A 16 -8.23 41.80 0.63
C ARG A 16 -9.14 41.06 1.58
N HIS A 17 -10.20 40.46 1.04
CA HIS A 17 -11.05 39.56 1.79
C HIS A 17 -10.65 38.12 1.47
N PHE A 18 -10.06 37.44 2.44
CA PHE A 18 -9.75 36.01 2.33
C PHE A 18 -10.91 35.21 2.93
N SER A 19 -11.47 34.29 2.15
CA SER A 19 -12.45 33.33 2.65
C SER A 19 -11.89 31.91 2.51
N ILE A 20 -12.04 31.12 3.57
CA ILE A 20 -11.71 29.71 3.58
C ILE A 20 -13.00 28.96 3.27
N ARG A 21 -13.01 28.18 2.18
CA ARG A 21 -14.11 27.24 1.93
C ARG A 21 -13.77 25.91 2.56
N ALA A 22 -14.56 25.49 3.54
CA ALA A 22 -14.52 24.11 4.00
C ALA A 22 -15.02 23.21 2.86
N VAL A 23 -14.14 22.34 2.36
CA VAL A 23 -14.51 21.32 1.38
C VAL A 23 -14.75 20.03 2.13
N HIS A 24 -16.02 19.71 2.36
CA HIS A 24 -16.42 18.41 2.88
C HIS A 24 -16.35 17.41 1.73
N ARG A 25 -15.38 16.50 1.80
CA ARG A 25 -15.27 15.38 0.88
C ARG A 25 -16.09 14.22 1.41
N GLU A 26 -16.60 13.41 0.50
CA GLU A 26 -17.13 12.10 0.86
C GLU A 26 -16.06 11.30 1.61
N PRO A 27 -16.46 10.51 2.62
CA PRO A 27 -15.54 9.63 3.31
C PRO A 27 -14.90 8.66 2.30
N PRO A 28 -13.64 8.27 2.51
CA PRO A 28 -13.01 7.28 1.64
C PRO A 28 -13.75 5.94 1.74
N ASP A 29 -13.82 5.24 0.61
CA ASP A 29 -14.43 3.92 0.54
C ASP A 29 -13.55 2.88 1.27
N LEU A 30 -13.97 2.52 2.48
CA LEU A 30 -13.26 1.57 3.34
C LEU A 30 -13.11 0.19 2.69
N HIS A 31 -14.06 -0.22 1.86
CA HIS A 31 -14.01 -1.52 1.20
C HIS A 31 -12.85 -1.55 0.20
N LYS A 32 -12.75 -0.52 -0.65
CA LYS A 32 -11.65 -0.39 -1.61
C LYS A 32 -10.29 -0.26 -0.94
N LEU A 33 -10.21 0.49 0.16
CA LEU A 33 -8.97 0.61 0.93
C LEU A 33 -8.54 -0.74 1.52
N SER A 34 -9.49 -1.49 2.08
CA SER A 34 -9.22 -2.81 2.64
C SER A 34 -8.78 -3.81 1.58
N GLU A 35 -9.46 -3.81 0.42
CA GLU A 35 -9.11 -4.63 -0.73
C GLU A 35 -7.69 -4.32 -1.25
N MET A 36 -7.36 -3.03 -1.36
CA MET A 36 -6.03 -2.59 -1.77
C MET A 36 -4.95 -3.05 -0.78
N LEU A 37 -5.19 -2.89 0.52
CA LEU A 37 -4.26 -3.30 1.56
C LEU A 37 -3.98 -4.82 1.51
N ILE A 38 -5.04 -5.62 1.34
CA ILE A 38 -4.92 -7.07 1.23
C ILE A 38 -4.09 -7.44 0.00
N ARG A 39 -4.38 -6.84 -1.17
CA ARG A 39 -3.65 -7.12 -2.40
C ARG A 39 -2.17 -6.80 -2.28
N LEU A 40 -1.83 -5.62 -1.77
CA LEU A 40 -0.43 -5.22 -1.57
C LEU A 40 0.29 -6.19 -0.64
N THR A 41 -0.35 -6.56 0.47
CA THR A 41 0.23 -7.51 1.44
C THR A 41 0.46 -8.88 0.82
N LEU A 42 -0.50 -9.40 0.06
CA LEU A 42 -0.36 -10.69 -0.63
C LEU A 42 0.73 -10.66 -1.70
N GLN A 43 0.86 -9.54 -2.41
CA GLN A 43 1.90 -9.34 -3.40
C GLN A 43 3.28 -9.33 -2.75
N GLU A 44 3.48 -8.51 -1.70
CA GLU A 44 4.77 -8.41 -0.99
C GLU A 44 5.20 -9.77 -0.39
N ILE A 45 4.27 -10.50 0.24
CA ILE A 45 4.54 -11.84 0.77
C ILE A 45 4.83 -12.83 -0.36
N GLY A 46 4.12 -12.71 -1.49
CA GLY A 46 4.35 -13.51 -2.70
C GLY A 46 5.77 -13.31 -3.25
N GLU A 47 6.18 -12.05 -3.42
CA GLU A 47 7.50 -11.66 -3.89
C GLU A 47 8.61 -12.13 -2.94
N SER A 48 8.42 -11.95 -1.63
CA SER A 48 9.38 -12.44 -0.62
C SER A 48 9.55 -13.96 -0.68
N ARG A 49 8.45 -14.72 -0.81
CA ARG A 49 8.49 -16.19 -0.95
C ARG A 49 9.13 -16.61 -2.28
N ALA A 50 8.79 -15.94 -3.38
CA ALA A 50 9.37 -16.23 -4.68
C ALA A 50 10.89 -15.98 -4.68
N SER A 51 11.34 -14.89 -4.06
CA SER A 51 12.77 -14.57 -3.91
C SER A 51 13.51 -15.66 -3.13
N ARG A 52 12.99 -16.06 -1.96
CA ARG A 52 13.59 -17.18 -1.18
C ARG A 52 13.63 -18.47 -1.98
N ARG A 53 12.54 -18.81 -2.66
CA ARG A 53 12.48 -20.03 -3.49
C ARG A 53 13.44 -19.99 -4.68
N ALA A 54 13.79 -18.81 -5.17
CA ALA A 54 14.78 -18.65 -6.23
C ALA A 54 16.21 -18.89 -5.74
N GLU A 55 16.50 -18.64 -4.46
CA GLU A 55 17.79 -18.94 -3.82
C GLU A 55 17.90 -20.40 -3.36
N GLU A 56 16.77 -21.06 -3.12
CA GLU A 56 16.74 -22.47 -2.72
C GLU A 56 17.11 -23.42 -3.88
N VAL A 57 17.83 -24.51 -3.53
CA VAL A 57 18.08 -25.61 -4.48
C VAL A 57 16.73 -26.21 -4.89
N PRO A 58 16.47 -26.40 -6.20
CA PRO A 58 15.22 -26.98 -6.66
C PRO A 58 14.95 -28.32 -5.97
N GLU A 59 13.67 -28.58 -5.64
CA GLU A 59 13.24 -29.80 -4.92
C GLU A 59 13.76 -31.09 -5.59
N THR A 60 13.90 -31.10 -6.92
CA THR A 60 14.44 -32.23 -7.70
C THR A 60 15.90 -32.58 -7.39
N TYR A 61 16.69 -31.61 -6.89
CA TYR A 61 18.10 -31.80 -6.57
C TYR A 61 18.37 -31.79 -5.07
N ARG A 62 17.35 -31.59 -4.24
CA ARG A 62 17.49 -31.54 -2.78
C ARG A 62 17.46 -32.98 -2.23
N GLU A 63 18.40 -33.32 -1.36
CA GLU A 63 18.33 -34.59 -0.64
C GLU A 63 17.10 -34.61 0.28
N PRO A 64 16.37 -35.73 0.36
CA PRO A 64 15.16 -35.83 1.17
C PRO A 64 15.51 -35.61 2.64
N THR A 65 14.76 -34.73 3.29
CA THR A 65 14.97 -34.44 4.71
C THR A 65 14.49 -35.63 5.56
N PRO A 66 15.05 -35.83 6.78
CA PRO A 66 14.65 -36.92 7.67
C PRO A 66 13.16 -36.93 8.04
N ALA A 67 12.47 -35.79 7.89
CA ALA A 67 11.03 -35.67 8.13
C ALA A 67 10.20 -36.22 6.96
N GLU A 68 10.68 -36.08 5.72
CA GLU A 68 10.03 -36.58 4.52
C GLU A 68 10.15 -38.10 4.44
N THR A 69 11.34 -38.64 4.72
CA THR A 69 11.58 -40.10 4.74
C THR A 69 10.76 -40.82 5.81
N ARG A 70 10.50 -40.18 6.96
CA ARG A 70 9.65 -40.73 8.03
C ARG A 70 8.19 -40.87 7.61
N ASN A 71 7.68 -39.98 6.76
CA ASN A 71 6.30 -40.05 6.29
C ASN A 71 6.10 -41.10 5.19
N GLU A 72 7.13 -41.37 4.38
CA GLU A 72 7.12 -42.41 3.36
C GLU A 72 7.17 -43.83 3.95
N HIS A 73 7.86 -44.00 5.08
CA HIS A 73 8.01 -45.30 5.75
C HIS A 73 6.81 -45.69 6.62
N ARG A 74 5.58 -45.24 6.33
CA ARG A 74 4.41 -45.72 7.08
C ARG A 74 4.10 -47.17 6.66
N PRO A 75 4.32 -48.19 7.51
CA PRO A 75 4.04 -49.56 7.12
C PRO A 75 2.52 -49.72 6.90
N PRO A 76 2.10 -50.59 5.96
CA PRO A 76 0.69 -50.89 5.77
C PRO A 76 0.10 -51.44 7.08
N GLN A 77 -1.02 -50.87 7.50
CA GLN A 77 -1.77 -51.38 8.65
C GLN A 77 -2.36 -52.74 8.24
N ALA A 78 -1.92 -53.80 8.91
CA ALA A 78 -2.44 -55.16 8.76
C ALA A 78 -3.77 -55.34 9.48
#